data_AF-A0A2M7WJH6-F1
#
_entry.id   AF-A0A2M7WJH6-F1
#
_cell.length_a   1.000
_cell.length_b   1.000
_cell.length_c   1.000
_cell.angle_alpha   90.00
_cell.angle_beta   90.00
_cell.angle_gamma   90.00
#
_symmetry.space_group_name_H-M   'P 1'
#
loop_
_entity.id
_entity.type
_entity.pdbx_description
1 polymer ?
#
loop_
_entity_poly.entity_id
_entity_poly.type
_entity_poly.pdbx_seq_one_letter_code
_entity_poly.pdbx_strand_id
1 'polypeptide(L)'
;MIFRKIASVIAIIFLSIGNLSAEPALMPGWPWHTISPNYDFYFALGPFDGLTFIHNGDTDELLIPFGLGDSTMYLLDSAAELMPGWPVSDNSGWAGGEVPPVFDADGDGLEEAFVYTHHREGQNPFRNIHALNYLGEEPVGFPIQVFTGG
;
A
#
# COMPACT_ATOMS: atom_id res chain seq x y z
N MET A 1 31.39 -17.24 37.95
CA MET A 1 30.79 -16.22 37.07
C MET A 1 30.60 -16.69 35.62
N ILE A 2 31.46 -17.57 35.08
CA ILE A 2 31.42 -18.06 33.68
C ILE A 2 30.21 -18.98 33.39
N PHE A 3 29.85 -19.89 34.31
CA PHE A 3 28.74 -20.84 34.12
C PHE A 3 27.35 -20.19 33.94
N ARG A 4 27.08 -19.02 34.56
CA ARG A 4 25.81 -18.30 34.37
C ARG A 4 25.67 -17.72 32.96
N LYS A 5 26.78 -17.34 32.31
CA LYS A 5 26.75 -16.78 30.96
C LYS A 5 26.52 -17.86 29.90
N ILE A 6 27.07 -19.07 30.09
CA ILE A 6 26.92 -20.19 29.15
C ILE A 6 25.47 -20.73 29.16
N ALA A 7 24.85 -20.83 30.34
CA ALA A 7 23.45 -21.26 30.44
C ALA A 7 22.47 -20.30 29.74
N SER A 8 22.73 -18.98 29.80
CA SER A 8 21.91 -17.98 29.12
C SER A 8 22.04 -18.03 27.60
N VAL A 9 23.24 -18.28 27.06
CA VAL A 9 23.45 -18.39 25.60
C VAL A 9 22.75 -19.64 25.04
N ILE A 10 22.82 -20.77 25.76
CA ILE A 10 22.13 -22.01 25.34
C ILE A 10 20.60 -21.85 25.41
N ALA A 11 20.06 -21.18 26.43
CA ALA A 11 18.63 -20.91 26.53
C ALA A 11 18.10 -20.02 25.38
N ILE A 12 18.87 -19.02 24.97
CA ILE A 12 18.51 -18.15 23.83
C ILE A 12 18.47 -18.94 22.51
N ILE A 13 19.42 -19.87 22.30
CA ILE A 13 19.46 -20.72 21.11
C ILE A 13 18.27 -21.70 21.08
N PHE A 14 17.92 -22.32 22.20
CA PHE A 14 16.75 -23.22 22.23
C PHE A 14 15.40 -22.49 22.08
N LEU A 15 15.26 -21.27 22.63
CA LEU A 15 14.08 -20.43 22.43
C LEU A 15 13.92 -19.94 20.99
N SER A 16 15.03 -19.73 20.26
CA SER A 16 14.97 -19.30 18.85
C SER A 16 14.71 -20.48 17.90
N ILE A 17 15.24 -21.68 18.17
CA ILE A 17 14.95 -22.88 17.36
C ILE A 17 13.52 -23.40 17.58
N GLY A 18 12.97 -23.28 18.80
CA GLY A 18 11.57 -23.65 19.08
C GLY A 18 10.54 -22.80 18.32
N ASN A 19 10.85 -21.53 18.07
CA ASN A 19 10.01 -20.64 17.26
C ASN A 19 10.18 -20.85 15.75
N LEU A 20 11.19 -21.60 15.30
CA LEU A 20 11.40 -21.91 13.88
C LEU A 20 10.52 -23.07 13.37
N SER A 21 9.85 -23.80 14.28
CA SER A 21 9.10 -25.03 13.98
C SER A 21 7.59 -24.83 13.88
N ALA A 22 7.07 -23.68 14.32
CA ALA A 22 5.69 -23.30 14.07
C ALA A 22 5.72 -22.45 12.80
N GLU A 23 5.19 -22.97 11.70
CA GLU A 23 4.79 -22.07 10.61
C GLU A 23 3.85 -21.03 11.22
N PRO A 24 4.13 -19.73 11.07
CA PRO A 24 3.23 -18.71 11.60
C PRO A 24 1.85 -18.98 11.00
N ALA A 25 0.83 -19.02 11.85
CA ALA A 25 -0.55 -19.06 11.37
C ALA A 25 -0.81 -17.75 10.62
N LEU A 26 -0.65 -17.79 9.31
CA LEU A 26 -0.94 -16.65 8.45
C LEU A 26 -2.44 -16.41 8.44
N MET A 27 -2.83 -15.14 8.33
CA MET A 27 -4.23 -14.81 8.08
C MET A 27 -4.65 -15.42 6.74
N PRO A 28 -5.90 -15.89 6.58
CA PRO A 28 -6.44 -16.29 5.29
C PRO A 28 -6.17 -15.19 4.24
N GLY A 29 -5.77 -15.58 3.03
CA GLY A 29 -5.40 -14.66 1.95
C GLY A 29 -3.95 -14.15 1.99
N TRP A 30 -3.19 -14.42 3.05
CA TRP A 30 -1.79 -14.03 3.16
C TRP A 30 -0.80 -15.22 2.98
N PRO A 31 0.36 -15.02 2.33
CA PRO A 31 0.85 -13.75 1.78
C PRO A 31 0.12 -13.39 0.48
N TRP A 32 -0.29 -12.13 0.37
CA TRP A 32 -0.83 -11.60 -0.88
C TRP A 32 0.30 -11.24 -1.84
N HIS A 33 0.11 -11.54 -3.13
CA HIS A 33 1.06 -11.19 -4.18
C HIS A 33 0.35 -10.45 -5.31
N THR A 34 0.98 -9.38 -5.80
CA THR A 34 0.52 -8.65 -6.98
C THR A 34 0.95 -9.37 -8.26
N ILE A 35 0.18 -9.18 -9.32
CA ILE A 35 0.45 -9.65 -10.68
C ILE A 35 0.56 -8.42 -11.58
N SER A 36 1.56 -7.54 -11.42
CA SER A 36 1.89 -6.61 -12.50
C SER A 36 2.67 -7.37 -13.58
N PRO A 37 2.15 -7.42 -14.83
CA PRO A 37 2.79 -8.14 -15.92
C PRO A 37 4.05 -7.42 -16.45
N ASN A 38 4.30 -6.18 -16.01
CA ASN A 38 5.25 -5.29 -16.68
C ASN A 38 6.52 -4.98 -15.89
N TYR A 39 6.61 -5.36 -14.61
CA TYR A 39 7.74 -4.97 -13.77
C TYR A 39 8.19 -6.10 -12.82
N ASP A 40 9.46 -6.49 -12.95
CA ASP A 40 10.13 -7.47 -12.08
C ASP A 40 10.63 -6.86 -10.75
N PHE A 41 10.39 -5.57 -10.53
CA PHE A 41 10.94 -4.81 -9.39
C PHE A 41 9.85 -4.10 -8.61
N TYR A 42 9.31 -4.78 -7.59
CA TYR A 42 8.41 -4.18 -6.62
C TYR A 42 9.23 -3.70 -5.43
N PHE A 43 9.50 -2.40 -5.36
CA PHE A 43 9.57 -1.82 -4.03
C PHE A 43 8.11 -1.70 -3.57
N ALA A 44 7.68 -2.66 -2.75
CA ALA A 44 6.92 -2.21 -1.61
C ALA A 44 7.90 -1.26 -0.90
N LEU A 45 7.71 0.06 -1.01
CA LEU A 45 8.15 0.94 0.05
C LEU A 45 7.26 0.64 1.28
N GLY A 46 7.21 -0.64 1.66
CA GLY A 46 6.67 -1.07 2.92
C GLY A 46 7.52 -0.46 4.03
N PRO A 47 7.04 -0.61 5.25
CA PRO A 47 6.50 0.45 6.11
C PRO A 47 7.49 1.58 6.48
N PHE A 48 8.23 2.16 5.53
CA PHE A 48 8.98 3.39 5.84
C PHE A 48 8.02 4.54 6.15
N ASP A 49 6.88 4.59 5.46
CA ASP A 49 5.88 5.65 5.66
C ASP A 49 4.56 5.15 6.29
N GLY A 50 4.26 3.85 6.30
CA GLY A 50 3.10 3.26 6.99
C GLY A 50 2.19 2.37 6.12
N LEU A 51 1.04 1.97 6.67
CA LEU A 51 -0.07 1.34 5.94
C LEU A 51 -1.24 2.30 5.88
N THR A 52 -2.00 2.27 4.79
CA THR A 52 -3.16 3.14 4.58
C THR A 52 -4.43 2.31 4.63
N PHE A 53 -5.41 2.81 5.36
CA PHE A 53 -6.75 2.22 5.42
C PHE A 53 -7.77 3.23 4.91
N ILE A 54 -8.77 2.76 4.17
CA ILE A 54 -9.93 3.56 3.73
C ILE A 54 -11.17 2.99 4.42
N HIS A 55 -12.02 3.85 4.96
CA HIS A 55 -13.31 3.45 5.52
C HIS A 55 -14.42 3.42 4.46
N ASN A 56 -15.12 2.28 4.32
CA ASN A 56 -16.27 2.15 3.40
C ASN A 56 -17.65 2.28 4.06
N GLY A 57 -17.69 2.66 5.34
CA GLY A 57 -18.93 2.80 6.12
C GLY A 57 -19.22 1.61 7.04
N ASP A 58 -18.68 0.42 6.74
CA ASP A 58 -18.84 -0.78 7.56
C ASP A 58 -17.49 -1.24 8.16
N THR A 59 -16.44 -1.27 7.34
CA THR A 59 -15.09 -1.74 7.70
C THR A 59 -14.00 -0.85 7.11
N ASP A 60 -12.77 -1.08 7.56
CA ASP A 60 -11.58 -0.44 7.02
C ASP A 60 -10.89 -1.40 6.03
N GLU A 61 -10.58 -0.92 4.84
CA GLU A 61 -9.90 -1.67 3.78
C GLU A 61 -8.45 -1.24 3.62
N LEU A 62 -7.56 -2.19 3.34
CA LEU A 62 -6.13 -1.93 3.20
C LEU A 62 -5.81 -1.42 1.79
N LEU A 63 -5.39 -0.16 1.70
CA LEU A 63 -4.87 0.41 0.47
C LEU A 63 -3.37 0.11 0.35
N ILE A 64 -3.00 -0.46 -0.80
CA ILE A 64 -1.62 -0.72 -1.18
C ILE A 64 -1.26 0.13 -2.41
N PRO A 65 -0.61 1.28 -2.22
CA PRO A 65 -0.10 2.09 -3.32
C PRO A 65 1.14 1.40 -3.91
N PHE A 66 1.05 0.81 -5.11
CA PHE A 66 2.23 0.31 -5.81
C PHE A 66 2.79 1.39 -6.73
N GLY A 67 3.97 1.88 -6.37
CA GLY A 67 4.52 3.09 -6.97
C GLY A 67 5.36 2.92 -8.22
N LEU A 68 5.67 1.70 -8.70
CA LEU A 68 6.73 1.55 -9.69
C LEU A 68 6.27 0.97 -11.02
N GLY A 69 6.08 1.86 -12.00
CA GLY A 69 6.16 1.56 -13.42
C GLY A 69 4.83 1.63 -14.18
N ASP A 70 3.71 1.29 -13.54
CA ASP A 70 2.37 1.35 -14.13
C ASP A 70 1.38 2.18 -13.30
N SER A 71 1.80 2.71 -12.15
CA SER A 71 0.97 3.55 -11.25
C SER A 71 -0.30 2.84 -10.78
N THR A 72 -0.24 1.51 -10.71
CA THR A 72 -1.39 0.70 -10.30
C THR A 72 -1.51 0.70 -8.78
N MET A 73 -2.70 1.01 -8.28
CA MET A 73 -3.04 0.97 -6.87
C MET A 73 -4.03 -0.17 -6.63
N TYR A 74 -3.97 -0.76 -5.45
CA TYR A 74 -4.78 -1.92 -5.08
C TYR A 74 -5.45 -1.63 -3.75
N LEU A 75 -6.71 -2.01 -3.61
CA LEU A 75 -7.43 -1.97 -2.35
C LEU A 75 -7.86 -3.39 -2.03
N LEU A 76 -7.52 -3.85 -0.82
CA LEU A 76 -7.82 -5.19 -0.34
C LEU A 76 -8.79 -5.12 0.83
N ASP A 77 -9.70 -6.08 0.88
CA ASP A 77 -10.55 -6.28 2.05
C ASP A 77 -9.79 -6.98 3.20
N SER A 78 -10.49 -7.21 4.31
CA SER A 78 -9.95 -7.90 5.49
C SER A 78 -9.54 -9.36 5.25
N ALA A 79 -10.01 -9.98 4.17
CA ALA A 79 -9.64 -11.33 3.72
C ALA A 79 -8.51 -11.31 2.66
N ALA A 80 -7.93 -10.14 2.38
CA ALA A 80 -6.95 -9.89 1.33
C ALA A 80 -7.46 -10.19 -0.09
N GLU A 81 -8.76 -10.04 -0.32
CA GLU A 81 -9.37 -10.07 -1.65
C GLU A 81 -9.45 -8.66 -2.24
N LEU A 82 -9.40 -8.54 -3.57
CA LEU A 82 -9.52 -7.23 -4.23
C LEU A 82 -10.92 -6.66 -4.08
N MET A 83 -11.00 -5.40 -3.65
CA MET A 83 -12.26 -4.67 -3.61
C MET A 83 -12.82 -4.46 -5.02
N PRO A 84 -14.15 -4.45 -5.21
CA PRO A 84 -14.76 -4.13 -6.50
C PRO A 84 -14.27 -2.78 -7.04
N GLY A 85 -13.97 -2.72 -8.35
CA GLY A 85 -13.42 -1.52 -9.00
C GLY A 85 -11.90 -1.39 -8.94
N TRP A 86 -11.23 -2.24 -8.14
CA TRP A 86 -9.78 -2.30 -8.06
C TRP A 86 -9.20 -3.49 -8.85
N PRO A 87 -7.95 -3.39 -9.34
CA PRO A 87 -7.03 -2.27 -9.18
C PRO A 87 -7.35 -1.05 -10.06
N VAL A 88 -6.88 0.12 -9.63
CA VAL A 88 -6.97 1.38 -10.37
C VAL A 88 -5.58 1.75 -10.91
N SER A 89 -5.49 2.17 -12.17
CA SER A 89 -4.25 2.67 -12.77
C SER A 89 -4.56 3.86 -13.66
N ASP A 90 -3.74 4.90 -13.58
CA ASP A 90 -3.80 6.06 -14.46
C ASP A 90 -2.81 5.97 -15.64
N ASN A 91 -2.03 4.89 -15.72
CA ASN A 91 -0.95 4.67 -16.70
C ASN A 91 0.06 5.84 -16.82
N SER A 92 0.17 6.71 -15.82
CA SER A 92 1.03 7.90 -15.87
C SER A 92 2.53 7.57 -15.75
N GLY A 93 2.83 6.40 -15.18
CA GLY A 93 4.15 5.76 -15.11
C GLY A 93 4.69 5.61 -13.69
N TRP A 94 4.40 6.55 -12.79
CA TRP A 94 4.73 6.43 -11.36
C TRP A 94 3.58 6.94 -10.49
N ALA A 95 3.09 6.13 -9.56
CA ALA A 95 2.37 6.62 -8.40
C ALA A 95 3.39 6.89 -7.29
N GLY A 96 3.27 8.00 -6.57
CA GLY A 96 4.12 8.30 -5.42
C GLY A 96 4.10 7.13 -4.44
N GLY A 97 5.27 6.74 -3.94
CA GLY A 97 5.39 5.66 -2.95
C GLY A 97 5.15 6.10 -1.51
N GLU A 98 4.67 7.34 -1.32
CA GLU A 98 4.27 7.87 -0.01
C GLU A 98 2.95 7.24 0.46
N VAL A 99 2.70 7.31 1.77
CA VAL A 99 1.39 6.94 2.36
C VAL A 99 0.34 7.97 1.95
N PRO A 100 -0.70 7.57 1.19
CA PRO A 100 -1.78 8.47 0.81
C PRO A 100 -2.50 9.01 2.05
N PRO A 101 -2.72 10.33 2.17
CA PRO A 101 -3.66 10.82 3.15
C PRO A 101 -5.08 10.37 2.79
N VAL A 102 -5.86 10.07 3.82
CA VAL A 102 -7.24 9.57 3.70
C VAL A 102 -8.16 10.49 4.50
N PHE A 103 -9.22 10.98 3.87
CA PHE A 103 -10.28 11.76 4.50
C PHE A 103 -11.48 11.88 3.54
N ASP A 104 -12.66 12.17 4.10
CA ASP A 104 -13.88 12.49 3.37
C ASP A 104 -13.74 13.85 2.65
N ALA A 105 -13.63 13.81 1.33
CA ALA A 105 -13.36 14.95 0.47
C ALA A 105 -14.62 15.61 -0.08
N ASP A 106 -15.70 14.85 -0.24
CA ASP A 106 -16.93 15.32 -0.88
C ASP A 106 -18.13 15.47 0.09
N GLY A 107 -17.96 15.04 1.34
CA GLY A 107 -18.89 15.20 2.45
C GLY A 107 -19.98 14.13 2.49
N ASP A 108 -19.79 12.98 1.84
CA ASP A 108 -20.75 11.88 1.84
C ASP A 108 -20.64 10.96 3.08
N GLY A 109 -19.60 11.16 3.90
CA GLY A 109 -19.32 10.38 5.11
C GLY A 109 -18.45 9.15 4.89
N LEU A 110 -17.96 8.94 3.67
CA LEU A 110 -16.99 7.93 3.28
C LEU A 110 -15.64 8.60 2.97
N GLU A 111 -14.57 7.83 2.99
CA GLU A 111 -13.23 8.39 2.82
C GLU A 111 -12.67 8.17 1.41
N GLU A 112 -11.91 9.16 0.92
CA GLU A 112 -11.09 9.03 -0.27
C GLU A 112 -9.60 8.97 0.10
N ALA A 113 -8.86 8.14 -0.63
CA ALA A 113 -7.41 8.17 -0.62
C ALA A 113 -6.85 9.11 -1.68
N PHE A 114 -5.97 10.01 -1.24
CA PHE A 114 -5.35 11.01 -2.10
C PHE A 114 -4.02 10.51 -2.64
N VAL A 115 -4.00 10.13 -3.91
CA VAL A 115 -2.79 9.60 -4.55
C VAL A 115 -2.27 10.58 -5.57
N TYR A 116 -0.97 10.81 -5.50
CA TYR A 116 -0.26 11.68 -6.41
C TYR A 116 0.48 10.85 -7.45
N THR A 117 0.39 11.24 -8.71
CA THR A 117 1.07 10.54 -9.79
C THR A 117 2.11 11.42 -10.49
N HIS A 118 3.25 10.79 -10.77
CA HIS A 118 4.37 11.32 -11.49
C HIS A 118 4.42 10.76 -12.91
N HIS A 119 4.50 11.68 -13.86
CA HIS A 119 5.08 11.35 -15.15
C HIS A 119 6.60 11.24 -15.07
N ARG A 120 7.16 10.38 -15.95
CA ARG A 120 8.61 10.30 -16.14
C ARG A 120 9.19 11.70 -16.41
N GLU A 121 10.33 11.97 -15.78
CA GLU A 121 11.03 13.26 -15.86
C GLU A 121 11.20 13.72 -17.32
N GLY A 122 10.93 15.01 -17.58
CA GLY A 122 11.03 15.62 -18.91
C GLY A 122 9.86 15.36 -19.87
N GLN A 123 8.86 14.56 -19.50
CA GLN A 123 7.69 14.31 -20.36
C GLN A 123 6.51 15.23 -20.08
N ASN A 124 6.29 15.61 -18.82
CA ASN A 124 5.18 16.46 -18.43
C ASN A 124 5.50 17.22 -17.12
N PRO A 125 5.49 18.57 -17.11
CA PRO A 125 5.71 19.36 -15.88
C PRO A 125 4.49 19.37 -14.95
N PHE A 126 3.39 18.75 -15.38
CA PHE A 126 2.20 18.56 -14.58
C PHE A 126 2.22 17.21 -13.87
N ARG A 127 1.51 17.16 -12.76
CA ARG A 127 1.24 15.98 -11.96
C ARG A 127 -0.24 15.93 -11.65
N ASN A 128 -0.79 14.73 -11.47
CA ASN A 128 -2.17 14.58 -11.07
C ASN A 128 -2.24 14.23 -9.59
N ILE A 129 -3.18 14.85 -8.90
CA ILE A 129 -3.66 14.39 -7.59
C ILE A 129 -5.01 13.75 -7.87
N HIS A 130 -5.11 12.47 -7.54
CA HIS A 130 -6.31 11.65 -7.58
C HIS A 130 -6.90 11.57 -6.18
N ALA A 131 -8.22 11.48 -6.08
CA ALA A 131 -8.94 11.15 -4.85
C ALA A 131 -9.78 9.92 -5.18
N LEU A 132 -9.46 8.77 -4.59
CA LEU A 132 -10.10 7.49 -4.93
C LEU A 132 -10.89 6.98 -3.72
N ASN A 133 -12.19 6.74 -3.91
CA ASN A 133 -13.02 6.10 -2.90
C ASN A 133 -12.80 4.57 -2.88
N TYR A 134 -13.48 3.86 -1.97
CA TYR A 134 -13.38 2.41 -1.85
C TYR A 134 -13.82 1.62 -3.10
N LEU A 135 -14.55 2.24 -4.03
CA LEU A 135 -14.95 1.67 -5.33
C LEU A 135 -13.94 1.98 -6.45
N GLY A 136 -12.87 2.72 -6.16
CA GLY A 136 -11.89 3.16 -7.15
C GLY A 136 -12.39 4.31 -8.05
N GLU A 137 -13.45 4.99 -7.63
CA GLU A 137 -14.05 6.12 -8.35
C GLU A 137 -13.55 7.44 -7.77
N GLU A 138 -13.58 8.49 -8.60
CA GLU A 138 -13.16 9.83 -8.22
C GLU A 138 -14.38 10.74 -7.96
N PRO A 139 -14.37 11.54 -6.88
CA PRO A 139 -15.39 12.56 -6.67
C PRO A 139 -15.27 13.70 -7.70
N VAL A 140 -16.33 14.50 -7.82
CA VAL A 140 -16.39 15.61 -8.78
C VAL A 140 -15.25 16.59 -8.54
N GLY A 141 -14.46 16.85 -9.58
CA GLY A 141 -13.33 17.78 -9.54
C GLY A 141 -11.96 17.10 -9.51
N PHE A 142 -11.93 15.77 -9.40
CA PHE A 142 -10.72 14.97 -9.58
C PHE A 142 -10.66 14.32 -10.97
N PRO A 143 -9.45 14.05 -11.51
CA PRO A 143 -8.16 14.38 -10.90
C PRO A 143 -7.83 15.87 -11.03
N ILE A 144 -7.05 16.39 -10.06
CA ILE A 144 -6.56 17.77 -10.08
C ILE A 144 -5.15 17.79 -10.65
N GLN A 145 -4.94 18.63 -11.68
CA GLN A 145 -3.63 18.82 -12.26
C GLN A 145 -2.85 19.94 -11.53
N VAL A 146 -1.67 19.60 -11.02
CA VAL A 146 -0.77 20.53 -10.31
C VAL A 146 0.51 20.73 -11.13
N PHE A 147 0.90 21.98 -11.34
CA PHE A 147 2.18 22.32 -11.96
C PHE A 147 3.29 22.24 -10.92
N THR A 148 4.31 21.40 -11.14
CA THR A 148 5.39 21.23 -10.15
C THR A 148 6.64 22.05 -10.43
N GLY A 149 6.70 22.76 -11.56
CA GLY A 149 7.92 23.46 -11.98
C GLY A 149 9.01 22.45 -12.41
N GLY A 150 9.57 22.67 -13.59
CA GLY A 150 10.75 21.94 -14.07
C GLY A 150 12.03 22.63 -13.62
#